data_AF-A0A317Z364-F1
#
_entry.id   AF-A0A317Z364-F1
#
_cell.length_a   1.000
_cell.length_b   1.000
_cell.length_c   1.000
_cell.angle_alpha   90.00
_cell.angle_beta   90.00
_cell.angle_gamma   90.00
#
_symmetry.space_group_name_H-M   'P 1'
#
loop_
_entity.id
_entity.type
_entity.pdbx_description
1 polymer ?
#
loop_
_entity_poly.entity_id
_entity_poly.type
_entity_poly.pdbx_seq_one_letter_code
_entity_poly.pdbx_strand_id
1 'polypeptide(L)'
;KQVVGTFSEARHFGFVVPDDKRIMQDIFVPKGQELGAVEGHKVLVQITQYSDGTNSPEGQISAILGHKNDPGVDILSIIYQHGIEIEFPDDVLKEAENVPETIQPDELKGRRDLRDELTITIDGADAKDLDDAIAVKKLDNGNTELTVSIADVSYYVTEGSALDREAYDRATSVYLVDRVIPMIPHRLSNG
;
A
#
# COMPACT_ATOMS: atom_id res chain seq x y z
N LYS A 1 11.22 -17.32 -3.24
CA LYS A 1 9.92 -16.87 -3.79
C LYS A 1 8.85 -17.14 -2.74
N GLN A 2 8.02 -16.15 -2.41
CA GLN A 2 6.87 -16.34 -1.52
C GLN A 2 5.62 -16.62 -2.33
N VAL A 3 4.72 -17.43 -1.79
CA VAL A 3 3.44 -17.81 -2.38
C VAL A 3 2.37 -17.72 -1.29
N VAL A 4 1.23 -17.12 -1.62
CA VAL A 4 0.05 -17.12 -0.75
C VAL A 4 -0.78 -18.37 -1.04
N GLY A 5 -1.28 -19.01 0.01
CA GLY A 5 -2.17 -20.14 -0.11
C GLY A 5 -2.88 -20.50 1.18
N THR A 6 -3.63 -21.59 1.14
CA THR A 6 -4.36 -22.12 2.29
C THR A 6 -3.64 -23.34 2.83
N PHE A 7 -3.30 -23.31 4.11
CA PHE A 7 -2.71 -24.44 4.81
C PHE A 7 -3.74 -25.55 5.01
N SER A 8 -3.37 -26.77 4.66
CA SER A 8 -4.11 -27.99 4.96
C SER A 8 -3.25 -28.95 5.76
N GLU A 9 -3.79 -29.42 6.87
CA GLU A 9 -3.11 -30.28 7.82
C GLU A 9 -3.26 -31.76 7.42
N ALA A 10 -2.15 -32.49 7.36
CA ALA A 10 -2.13 -33.94 7.30
C ALA A 10 -1.48 -34.51 8.57
N ARG A 11 -1.63 -35.83 8.81
CA ARG A 11 -1.26 -36.46 10.09
C ARG A 11 0.15 -36.13 10.63
N HIS A 12 1.13 -35.93 9.75
CA HIS A 12 2.54 -35.71 10.14
C HIS A 12 3.25 -34.59 9.36
N PHE A 13 2.54 -33.88 8.49
CA PHE A 13 3.06 -32.83 7.61
C PHE A 13 1.91 -31.95 7.15
N GLY A 14 2.20 -30.80 6.55
CA GLY A 14 1.20 -29.92 5.97
C GLY A 14 1.35 -29.78 4.47
N PHE A 15 0.33 -29.24 3.82
CA PHE A 15 0.43 -28.69 2.49
C PHE A 15 -0.10 -27.26 2.48
N VAL A 16 0.41 -26.46 1.56
CA VAL A 16 -0.20 -25.19 1.19
C VAL A 16 -0.76 -25.33 -0.22
N VAL A 17 -2.07 -25.19 -0.33
CA VAL A 17 -2.77 -25.09 -1.62
C VAL A 17 -2.64 -23.64 -2.09
N PRO A 18 -1.90 -23.35 -3.18
CA PRO A 18 -1.68 -21.99 -3.65
C PRO A 18 -2.98 -21.32 -4.10
N ASP A 19 -3.13 -20.03 -3.82
CA ASP A 19 -4.27 -19.25 -4.32
C ASP A 19 -4.12 -18.91 -5.82
N ASP A 20 -2.88 -18.79 -6.29
CA ASP A 20 -2.56 -18.63 -7.71
C ASP A 20 -2.69 -19.95 -8.46
N LYS A 21 -3.78 -20.11 -9.22
CA LYS A 21 -4.09 -21.30 -10.02
C LYS A 21 -3.05 -21.62 -11.11
N ARG A 22 -2.11 -20.72 -11.41
CA ARG A 22 -0.97 -21.02 -12.30
C ARG A 22 0.02 -21.98 -11.64
N ILE A 23 0.04 -22.04 -10.31
CA ILE A 23 0.82 -23.01 -9.54
C ILE A 23 -0.06 -24.24 -9.33
N MET A 24 0.18 -25.26 -10.16
CA MET A 24 -0.67 -26.46 -10.22
C MET A 24 -0.38 -27.49 -9.12
N GLN A 25 0.72 -27.33 -8.39
CA GLN A 25 1.18 -28.27 -7.38
C GLN A 25 1.04 -27.65 -5.99
N ASP A 26 0.52 -28.45 -5.07
CA ASP A 26 0.51 -28.11 -3.64
C ASP A 26 1.94 -28.09 -3.11
N ILE A 27 2.21 -27.15 -2.21
CA ILE A 27 3.53 -26.96 -1.62
C ILE A 27 3.58 -27.77 -0.32
N PHE A 28 4.46 -28.77 -0.29
CA PHE A 28 4.71 -29.58 0.90
C PHE A 28 5.36 -28.74 1.99
N VAL A 29 4.84 -28.82 3.20
CA VAL A 29 5.39 -28.17 4.39
C VAL A 29 5.89 -29.25 5.35
N PRO A 30 7.21 -29.41 5.51
CA PRO A 30 7.79 -30.35 6.46
C PRO A 30 7.39 -30.01 7.90
N LYS A 31 7.35 -31.03 8.76
CA LYS A 31 7.08 -30.84 10.19
C LYS A 31 8.11 -29.91 10.84
N GLY A 32 7.63 -28.98 11.66
CA GLY A 32 8.41 -27.92 12.29
C GLY A 32 8.56 -26.65 11.43
N GLN A 33 8.04 -26.64 10.20
CA GLN A 33 8.08 -25.48 9.29
C GLN A 33 6.69 -24.84 9.10
N GLU A 34 5.68 -25.30 9.83
CA GLU A 34 4.30 -24.80 9.78
C GLU A 34 4.08 -23.46 10.48
N LEU A 35 5.05 -22.95 11.25
CA LEU A 35 4.92 -21.72 12.06
C LEU A 35 3.67 -21.71 12.97
N GLY A 36 3.16 -22.89 13.36
CA GLY A 36 1.92 -23.03 14.13
C GLY A 36 0.64 -22.86 13.31
N ALA A 37 0.71 -22.92 11.97
CA ALA A 37 -0.46 -22.90 11.11
C ALA A 37 -1.36 -24.12 11.37
N VAL A 38 -2.67 -23.91 11.30
CA VAL A 38 -3.68 -24.96 11.41
C VAL A 38 -4.55 -25.00 10.15
N GLU A 39 -5.29 -26.09 9.97
CA GLU A 39 -6.21 -26.29 8.84
C GLU A 39 -7.05 -25.03 8.57
N GLY A 40 -7.01 -24.56 7.31
CA GLY A 40 -7.78 -23.41 6.87
C GLY A 40 -7.12 -22.05 7.08
N HIS A 41 -5.93 -21.97 7.69
CA HIS A 41 -5.15 -20.73 7.72
C HIS A 41 -4.71 -20.30 6.32
N LYS A 42 -4.86 -19.00 6.03
CA LYS A 42 -4.14 -18.35 4.94
C LYS A 42 -2.73 -18.04 5.38
N VAL A 43 -1.77 -18.38 4.54
CA VAL A 43 -0.34 -18.35 4.88
C VAL A 43 0.49 -17.84 3.71
N LEU A 44 1.63 -17.25 4.05
CA LEU A 44 2.74 -17.02 3.14
C LEU A 44 3.74 -18.16 3.29
N VAL A 45 3.92 -18.94 2.23
CA VAL A 45 4.93 -19.99 2.17
C VAL A 45 6.11 -19.55 1.32
N GLN A 46 7.32 -19.69 1.87
CA GLN A 46 8.56 -19.50 1.14
C GLN A 46 9.01 -20.85 0.58
N ILE A 47 9.10 -20.94 -0.75
CA ILE A 47 9.60 -22.14 -1.43
C ILE A 47 11.08 -22.31 -1.09
N THR A 48 11.42 -23.45 -0.48
CA THR A 48 12.79 -23.85 -0.13
C THR A 48 13.35 -24.83 -1.17
N GLN A 49 12.49 -25.65 -1.77
CA GLN A 49 12.87 -26.57 -2.85
C GLN A 49 11.82 -26.56 -3.95
N TYR A 50 12.27 -26.38 -5.19
CA TYR A 50 11.40 -26.45 -6.36
C TYR A 50 11.13 -27.90 -6.75
N SER A 51 9.96 -28.14 -7.35
CA SER A 51 9.63 -29.45 -7.93
C SER A 51 10.63 -29.85 -9.00
N ASP A 52 11.03 -31.12 -8.97
CA ASP A 52 11.88 -31.77 -9.97
C ASP A 52 11.07 -32.55 -11.03
N GLY A 53 9.74 -32.34 -11.07
CA GLY A 53 8.81 -33.04 -11.97
C GLY A 53 8.23 -34.33 -11.40
N THR A 54 8.83 -34.89 -10.34
CA THR A 54 8.33 -36.08 -9.64
C THR A 54 7.75 -35.78 -8.27
N ASN A 55 8.31 -34.78 -7.58
CA ASN A 55 7.90 -34.41 -6.22
C ASN A 55 7.18 -33.06 -6.21
N SER A 56 6.29 -32.87 -5.24
CA SER A 56 5.76 -31.55 -4.90
C SER A 56 6.90 -30.61 -4.48
N PRO A 57 6.79 -29.29 -4.74
CA PRO A 57 7.72 -28.32 -4.18
C PRO A 57 7.63 -28.33 -2.66
N GLU A 58 8.75 -28.05 -1.98
CA GLU A 58 8.80 -27.90 -0.53
C GLU A 58 8.90 -26.43 -0.14
N GLY A 59 8.32 -26.09 1.01
CA GLY A 59 8.38 -24.74 1.55
C GLY A 59 8.25 -24.70 3.07
N GLN A 60 8.53 -23.51 3.60
CA GLN A 60 8.35 -23.18 5.01
C GLN A 60 7.38 -22.01 5.14
N ILE A 61 6.51 -22.06 6.16
CA ILE A 61 5.59 -20.97 6.45
C ILE A 61 6.40 -19.79 7.02
N SER A 62 6.31 -18.65 6.34
CA SER A 62 6.97 -17.40 6.71
C SER A 62 6.06 -16.45 7.48
N ALA A 63 4.74 -16.51 7.24
CA ALA A 63 3.74 -15.77 8.00
C ALA A 63 2.37 -16.44 7.93
N ILE A 64 1.57 -16.26 8.98
CA ILE A 64 0.16 -16.63 9.04
C ILE A 64 -0.65 -15.34 8.88
N LEU A 65 -1.50 -15.28 7.86
CA LEU A 65 -2.32 -14.10 7.55
C LEU A 65 -3.63 -14.08 8.35
N GLY A 66 -4.09 -15.26 8.78
CA GLY A 66 -5.33 -15.46 9.54
C GLY A 66 -6.07 -16.71 9.06
N HIS A 67 -7.26 -16.98 9.60
CA HIS A 67 -8.09 -18.07 9.12
C HIS A 67 -8.89 -17.62 7.88
N LYS A 68 -9.11 -18.51 6.91
CA LYS A 68 -9.87 -18.21 5.67
C LYS A 68 -11.31 -17.71 5.87
N ASN A 69 -11.82 -17.81 7.09
CA ASN A 69 -13.18 -17.39 7.47
C ASN A 69 -13.16 -16.06 8.25
N ASP A 70 -11.98 -15.53 8.57
CA ASP A 70 -11.86 -14.28 9.31
C ASP A 70 -12.09 -13.09 8.36
N PRO A 71 -12.79 -12.04 8.80
CA PRO A 71 -13.01 -10.85 7.98
C PRO A 71 -11.69 -10.20 7.54
N GLY A 72 -11.57 -9.86 6.25
CA GLY A 72 -10.43 -9.13 5.68
C GLY A 72 -9.21 -9.98 5.34
N VAL A 73 -9.18 -11.27 5.68
CA VAL A 73 -8.09 -12.19 5.33
C VAL A 73 -8.01 -12.44 3.83
N ASP A 74 -9.15 -12.41 3.14
CA ASP A 74 -9.24 -12.46 1.68
C ASP A 74 -8.52 -11.27 1.04
N ILE A 75 -8.76 -10.05 1.54
CA ILE A 75 -8.08 -8.85 1.06
C ILE A 75 -6.57 -8.89 1.36
N LEU A 76 -6.18 -9.28 2.59
CA LEU A 76 -4.76 -9.47 2.93
C LEU A 76 -4.07 -10.47 2.01
N SER A 77 -4.74 -11.58 1.68
CA SER A 77 -4.20 -12.59 0.76
C SER A 77 -3.92 -12.00 -0.62
N ILE A 78 -4.80 -11.15 -1.15
CA ILE A 78 -4.62 -10.45 -2.44
C ILE A 78 -3.43 -9.49 -2.37
N ILE A 79 -3.33 -8.69 -1.31
CA ILE A 79 -2.23 -7.74 -1.11
C ILE A 79 -0.87 -8.46 -1.21
N TYR A 80 -0.71 -9.54 -0.44
CA TYR A 80 0.52 -10.32 -0.41
C TYR A 80 0.77 -11.11 -1.70
N GLN A 81 -0.29 -11.60 -2.36
CA GLN A 81 -0.17 -12.30 -3.64
C GLN A 81 0.39 -11.38 -4.74
N HIS A 82 0.06 -10.10 -4.69
CA HIS A 82 0.56 -9.08 -5.60
C HIS A 82 1.87 -8.42 -5.13
N GLY A 83 2.40 -8.81 -3.97
CA GLY A 83 3.63 -8.25 -3.42
C GLY A 83 3.51 -6.77 -3.05
N ILE A 84 2.32 -6.33 -2.65
CA ILE A 84 2.09 -4.95 -2.23
C ILE A 84 2.50 -4.82 -0.76
N GLU A 85 3.45 -3.93 -0.49
CA GLU A 85 3.89 -3.63 0.88
C GLU A 85 2.89 -2.73 1.60
N ILE A 86 2.45 -3.16 2.78
CA ILE A 86 1.48 -2.42 3.59
C ILE A 86 2.20 -1.39 4.48
N GLU A 87 3.27 -1.84 5.14
CA GLU A 87 4.01 -1.04 6.11
C GLU A 87 5.02 -0.14 5.41
N PHE A 88 5.23 1.05 5.97
CA PHE A 88 6.29 1.95 5.51
C PHE A 88 7.58 1.65 6.27
N PRO A 89 8.75 1.74 5.62
CA PRO A 89 10.04 1.69 6.31
C PRO A 89 10.19 2.77 7.39
N ASP A 90 10.94 2.45 8.45
CA ASP A 90 11.15 3.35 9.60
C ASP A 90 11.76 4.71 9.23
N ASP A 91 12.65 4.75 8.24
CA ASP A 91 13.27 5.99 7.77
C ASP A 91 12.28 6.88 7.01
N VAL A 92 11.38 6.28 6.23
CA VAL A 92 10.26 6.97 5.56
C VAL A 92 9.31 7.61 6.59
N LEU A 93 8.93 6.85 7.62
CA LEU A 93 8.07 7.36 8.70
C LEU A 93 8.73 8.52 9.45
N LYS A 94 10.02 8.39 9.81
CA LYS A 94 10.78 9.45 10.47
C LYS A 94 10.88 10.72 9.61
N GLU A 95 11.07 10.56 8.30
CA GLU A 95 11.11 11.71 7.38
C GLU A 95 9.77 12.44 7.35
N ALA A 96 8.65 11.70 7.23
CA ALA A 96 7.31 12.28 7.27
C ALA A 96 6.97 12.95 8.61
N GLU A 97 7.43 12.39 9.74
CA GLU A 97 7.25 12.98 11.07
C GLU A 97 7.94 14.33 11.24
N ASN A 98 9.08 14.54 10.57
CA ASN A 98 9.84 15.78 10.65
C ASN A 98 9.21 16.95 9.87
N VAL A 99 8.20 16.69 9.03
CA VAL A 99 7.49 17.75 8.31
C VAL A 99 6.66 18.57 9.31
N PRO A 100 6.85 19.91 9.37
CA PRO A 100 6.09 20.78 10.26
C PRO A 100 4.60 20.81 9.93
N GLU A 101 3.75 20.91 10.96
CA GLU A 101 2.29 21.04 10.79
C GLU A 101 1.84 22.46 10.40
N THR A 102 2.76 23.42 10.41
CA THR A 102 2.46 24.82 10.09
C THR A 102 3.47 25.37 9.12
N ILE A 103 2.96 26.01 8.07
CA ILE A 103 3.77 26.67 7.05
C ILE A 103 4.47 27.88 7.67
N GLN A 104 5.80 27.88 7.62
CA GLN A 104 6.61 29.00 8.10
C GLN A 104 6.56 30.17 7.12
N PRO A 105 6.65 31.43 7.60
CA PRO A 105 6.60 32.62 6.73
C PRO A 105 7.66 32.63 5.62
N ASP A 106 8.81 32.01 5.85
CA ASP A 106 9.89 31.94 4.87
C ASP A 106 9.56 31.02 3.70
N GLU A 107 8.69 30.03 3.88
CA GLU A 107 8.24 29.09 2.83
C GLU A 107 7.28 29.74 1.83
N LEU A 108 6.71 30.89 2.19
CA LEU A 108 5.84 31.70 1.33
C LEU A 108 6.63 32.57 0.34
N LYS A 109 7.93 32.74 0.55
CA LYS A 109 8.76 33.61 -0.31
C LYS A 109 8.81 33.05 -1.73
N GLY A 110 8.46 33.90 -2.70
CA GLY A 110 8.45 33.53 -4.12
C GLY A 110 7.20 32.79 -4.57
N ARG A 111 6.25 32.49 -3.66
CA ARG A 111 4.93 31.93 -4.02
C ARG A 111 3.94 33.06 -4.34
N ARG A 112 3.02 32.78 -5.26
CA ARG A 112 1.88 33.67 -5.53
C ARG A 112 0.86 33.49 -4.41
N ASP A 113 0.46 34.59 -3.77
CA ASP A 113 -0.60 34.55 -2.76
C ASP A 113 -1.97 34.52 -3.44
N LEU A 114 -2.74 33.48 -3.15
CA LEU A 114 -4.10 33.24 -3.66
C LEU A 114 -5.10 33.03 -2.52
N ARG A 115 -4.71 33.29 -1.25
CA ARG A 115 -5.52 32.93 -0.07
C ARG A 115 -6.85 33.69 0.03
N ASP A 116 -6.97 34.84 -0.65
CA ASP A 116 -8.18 35.66 -0.69
C ASP A 116 -9.18 35.22 -1.79
N GLU A 117 -8.78 34.30 -2.66
CA GLU A 117 -9.67 33.75 -3.70
C GLU A 117 -10.59 32.67 -3.09
N LEU A 118 -11.85 32.61 -3.53
CA LEU A 118 -12.76 31.53 -3.13
C LEU A 118 -12.32 30.23 -3.83
N THR A 119 -11.52 29.44 -3.13
CA THR A 119 -11.02 28.14 -3.57
C THR A 119 -11.73 27.01 -2.85
N ILE A 120 -12.16 25.99 -3.59
CA ILE A 120 -12.87 24.81 -3.05
C ILE A 120 -12.26 23.52 -3.59
N THR A 121 -12.41 22.43 -2.83
CA THR A 121 -12.19 21.05 -3.29
C THR A 121 -13.56 20.37 -3.48
N ILE A 122 -13.65 19.35 -4.33
CA ILE A 122 -14.89 18.61 -4.59
C ILE A 122 -14.58 17.12 -4.62
N ASP A 123 -14.82 16.45 -3.49
CA ASP A 123 -14.34 15.09 -3.24
C ASP A 123 -15.44 14.18 -2.73
N GLY A 124 -15.16 12.88 -2.71
CA GLY A 124 -16.03 11.88 -2.08
C GLY A 124 -16.15 12.12 -0.57
N ALA A 125 -17.28 11.72 0.03
CA ALA A 125 -17.54 11.95 1.45
C ALA A 125 -16.50 11.31 2.40
N ASP A 126 -15.83 10.26 1.94
CA ASP A 126 -14.81 9.53 2.70
C ASP A 126 -13.36 9.90 2.32
N ALA A 127 -13.17 10.83 1.38
CA ALA A 127 -11.85 11.27 0.93
C ALA A 127 -11.12 12.05 2.05
N LYS A 128 -9.81 11.84 2.16
CA LYS A 128 -8.96 12.50 3.16
C LYS A 128 -7.73 13.16 2.56
N ASP A 129 -7.35 12.70 1.37
CA ASP A 129 -6.31 13.15 0.47
C ASP A 129 -6.91 14.14 -0.53
N LEU A 130 -6.88 15.43 -0.20
CA LEU A 130 -7.42 16.50 -1.03
C LEU A 130 -6.29 17.11 -1.88
N ASP A 131 -6.05 16.52 -3.06
CA ASP A 131 -4.89 16.84 -3.90
C ASP A 131 -5.10 18.05 -4.81
N ASP A 132 -6.34 18.43 -5.10
CA ASP A 132 -6.66 19.53 -5.99
C ASP A 132 -7.76 20.47 -5.47
N ALA A 133 -7.66 21.72 -5.89
CA ALA A 133 -8.64 22.75 -5.57
C ALA A 133 -8.86 23.69 -6.76
N ILE A 134 -10.08 24.17 -6.89
CA ILE A 134 -10.50 25.03 -8.00
C ILE A 134 -11.02 26.38 -7.53
N ALA A 135 -10.73 27.42 -8.30
CA ALA A 135 -11.35 28.72 -8.19
C ALA A 135 -11.75 29.24 -9.58
N VAL A 136 -12.91 29.89 -9.67
CA VAL A 136 -13.42 30.43 -10.94
C VAL A 136 -13.87 31.86 -10.73
N LYS A 137 -13.40 32.77 -11.58
CA LYS A 137 -13.87 34.16 -11.59
C LYS A 137 -14.07 34.69 -13.01
N LYS A 138 -15.00 35.64 -13.13
CA LYS A 138 -15.23 36.37 -14.38
C LYS A 138 -14.35 37.61 -14.41
N LEU A 139 -13.67 37.83 -15.53
CA LEU A 139 -12.79 38.96 -15.77
C LEU A 139 -13.57 40.13 -16.39
N ASP A 140 -13.05 41.35 -16.26
CA ASP A 140 -13.67 42.59 -16.78
C ASP A 140 -13.88 42.58 -18.30
N ASN A 141 -13.03 41.85 -19.02
CA ASN A 141 -13.15 41.68 -20.48
C ASN A 141 -14.23 40.65 -20.88
N GLY A 142 -14.97 40.10 -19.92
CA GLY A 142 -16.01 39.10 -20.13
C GLY A 142 -15.53 37.65 -20.17
N ASN A 143 -14.22 37.40 -20.16
CA ASN A 143 -13.65 36.06 -20.11
C ASN A 143 -13.74 35.45 -18.70
N THR A 144 -13.48 34.14 -18.61
CA THR A 144 -13.43 33.41 -17.34
C THR A 144 -11.99 32.99 -17.06
N GLU A 145 -11.53 33.22 -15.83
CA GLU A 145 -10.30 32.65 -15.30
C GLU A 145 -10.64 31.43 -14.45
N LEU A 146 -10.05 30.28 -14.77
CA LEU A 146 -10.07 29.06 -13.97
C LEU A 146 -8.67 28.88 -13.38
N THR A 147 -8.60 28.77 -12.06
CA THR A 147 -7.39 28.37 -11.34
C THR A 147 -7.57 26.94 -10.86
N VAL A 148 -6.60 26.08 -11.20
CA VAL A 148 -6.48 24.71 -10.69
C VAL A 148 -5.21 24.68 -9.86
N SER A 149 -5.36 24.49 -8.55
CA SER A 149 -4.28 24.36 -7.59
C SER A 149 -4.10 22.89 -7.28
N ILE A 150 -2.89 22.37 -7.45
CA ILE A 150 -2.53 20.99 -7.11
C ILE A 150 -1.62 21.03 -5.88
N ALA A 151 -1.77 20.08 -4.97
CA ALA A 151 -0.90 19.89 -3.83
C ALA A 151 0.57 19.85 -4.28
N ASP A 152 1.41 20.65 -3.62
CA ASP A 152 2.83 20.77 -3.94
C ASP A 152 3.64 19.64 -3.29
N VAL A 153 3.31 18.39 -3.66
CA VAL A 153 3.92 17.19 -3.07
C VAL A 153 5.44 17.18 -3.22
N SER A 154 5.96 17.70 -4.34
CA SER A 154 7.39 17.77 -4.63
C SER A 154 8.18 18.67 -3.67
N TYR A 155 7.50 19.59 -2.96
CA TYR A 155 8.11 20.38 -1.91
C TYR A 155 8.48 19.52 -0.68
N TYR A 156 7.65 18.52 -0.37
CA TYR A 156 7.82 17.63 0.78
C TYR A 156 8.56 16.34 0.45
N VAL A 157 8.36 15.82 -0.77
CA VAL A 157 9.01 14.60 -1.28
C VAL A 157 10.11 15.02 -2.24
N THR A 158 11.33 15.17 -1.71
CA THR A 158 12.49 15.66 -2.47
C THR A 158 13.28 14.51 -3.11
N GLU A 159 13.84 14.76 -4.30
CA GLU A 159 14.59 13.76 -5.06
C GLU A 159 15.67 13.06 -4.22
N GLY A 160 15.65 11.73 -4.22
CA GLY A 160 16.59 10.88 -3.51
C GLY A 160 16.33 10.71 -2.01
N SER A 161 15.28 11.33 -1.45
CA SER A 161 14.88 11.14 -0.06
C SER A 161 14.30 9.75 0.21
N ALA A 162 14.06 9.39 1.48
CA ALA A 162 13.43 8.10 1.78
C ALA A 162 11.98 8.09 1.28
N LEU A 163 11.25 9.20 1.44
CA LEU A 163 9.91 9.37 0.89
C LEU A 163 9.88 9.21 -0.63
N ASP A 164 10.83 9.79 -1.36
CA ASP A 164 10.90 9.71 -2.82
C ASP A 164 11.13 8.28 -3.30
N ARG A 165 12.12 7.58 -2.73
CA ARG A 165 12.40 6.18 -3.08
C ARG A 165 11.20 5.27 -2.82
N GLU A 166 10.57 5.41 -1.66
CA GLU A 166 9.41 4.60 -1.30
C GLU A 166 8.19 4.94 -2.18
N ALA A 167 7.93 6.22 -2.46
CA ALA A 167 6.86 6.63 -3.36
C ALA A 167 7.10 6.11 -4.78
N TYR A 168 8.35 6.10 -5.25
CA TYR A 168 8.74 5.53 -6.53
C TYR A 168 8.51 4.01 -6.57
N ASP A 169 8.91 3.29 -5.52
CA ASP A 169 8.75 1.84 -5.42
C ASP A 169 7.27 1.42 -5.33
N ARG A 170 6.44 2.18 -4.60
CA ARG A 170 4.98 1.99 -4.55
C ARG A 170 4.28 2.43 -5.83
N ALA A 171 4.77 3.49 -6.47
CA ALA A 171 4.29 4.16 -7.68
C ALA A 171 2.85 4.74 -7.64
N THR A 172 1.93 4.14 -6.90
CA THR A 172 0.53 4.56 -6.78
C THR A 172 -0.06 4.10 -5.45
N SER A 173 -1.02 4.85 -4.94
CA SER A 173 -1.91 4.35 -3.89
C SER A 173 -2.77 3.20 -4.43
N VAL A 174 -3.00 2.18 -3.62
CA VAL A 174 -3.84 1.03 -3.96
C VAL A 174 -5.13 1.09 -3.15
N TYR A 175 -6.26 1.28 -3.85
CA TYR A 175 -7.59 1.35 -3.26
C TYR A 175 -8.25 -0.03 -3.29
N LEU A 176 -8.57 -0.56 -2.11
CA LEU A 176 -9.25 -1.83 -1.90
C LEU A 176 -10.64 -1.57 -1.31
N VAL A 177 -11.45 -2.62 -1.19
CA VAL A 177 -12.83 -2.51 -0.73
C VAL A 177 -12.92 -1.94 0.70
N ASP A 178 -11.99 -2.31 1.58
CA ASP A 178 -12.03 -1.95 3.01
C ASP A 178 -10.93 -0.97 3.44
N ARG A 179 -9.94 -0.68 2.58
CA ARG A 179 -8.78 0.15 2.93
C ARG A 179 -8.10 0.76 1.72
N VAL A 180 -7.23 1.73 2.00
CA VAL A 180 -6.27 2.29 1.04
C VAL A 180 -4.87 1.97 1.54
N ILE A 181 -4.00 1.50 0.66
CA ILE A 181 -2.56 1.42 0.89
C ILE A 181 -1.96 2.63 0.20
N PRO A 182 -1.60 3.69 0.93
CA PRO A 182 -1.21 4.95 0.31
C PRO A 182 0.21 4.86 -0.26
N MET A 183 0.48 5.67 -1.29
CA MET A 183 1.81 5.87 -1.86
C MET A 183 2.75 6.60 -0.89
N ILE A 184 2.21 7.53 -0.11
CA ILE A 184 2.93 8.39 0.83
C ILE A 184 2.28 8.22 2.21
N PRO A 185 3.03 8.32 3.33
CA PRO A 185 2.45 8.20 4.67
C PRO A 185 1.27 9.16 4.92
N HIS A 186 0.25 8.67 5.64
CA HIS A 186 -0.98 9.42 5.93
C HIS A 186 -0.78 10.78 6.58
N ARG A 187 0.31 10.96 7.32
CA ARG A 187 0.67 12.25 7.92
C ARG A 187 0.87 13.35 6.87
N LEU A 188 1.35 12.99 5.68
CA LEU A 188 1.54 13.92 4.57
C LEU A 188 0.35 13.93 3.61
N SER A 189 -0.24 12.77 3.32
CA SER A 189 -1.37 12.71 2.37
C SER A 189 -2.64 13.37 2.92
N ASN A 190 -2.82 13.41 4.24
CA ASN A 190 -4.02 13.96 4.89
C ASN A 190 -3.71 15.23 5.70
N GLY A 191 -2.49 15.78 5.54
CA GLY A 191 -1.95 16.88 6.36
C GLY A 191 -2.45 18.26 5.98
#